data_AF-A0A949HQU8-F1
#
_entry.id   AF-A0A949HQU8-F1
#
_cell.length_a   1.000
_cell.length_b   1.000
_cell.length_c   1.000
_cell.angle_alpha   90.00
_cell.angle_beta   90.00
_cell.angle_gamma   90.00
#
_symmetry.space_group_name_H-M   'P 1'
#
loop_
_entity.id
_entity.type
_entity.pdbx_description
1 polymer ?
#
loop_
_entity_poly.entity_id
_entity_poly.type
_entity_poly.pdbx_seq_one_letter_code
_entity_poly.pdbx_strand_id
1 'polypeptide(L)'
;TTRLYDLDEKLTAYTQIPSLQYYLILEQHQPIAILYRRCGSWFERLEFQGMDQSIDMPRLGLSLALSAVYEGIEFTPTCVQEPEPEYEGV
;
A
#
# COMPACT_ATOMS: atom_id res chain seq x y z
N THR A 1 14.59 10.66 0.05
CA THR A 1 14.96 9.69 1.08
C THR A 1 14.18 9.69 2.40
N THR A 2 13.08 10.42 2.63
CA THR A 2 12.21 10.19 3.82
C THR A 2 11.08 9.15 3.59
N ARG A 3 10.63 8.94 2.35
CA ARG A 3 9.46 8.09 2.06
C ARG A 3 9.72 6.59 2.26
N LEU A 4 10.89 6.10 1.84
CA LEU A 4 11.27 4.68 1.97
C LEU A 4 11.52 4.29 3.44
N TYR A 5 12.16 5.17 4.22
CA TYR A 5 12.45 4.91 5.64
C TYR A 5 11.18 4.90 6.51
N ASP A 6 10.25 5.84 6.28
CA ASP A 6 8.99 5.90 7.03
C ASP A 6 8.09 4.68 6.78
N LEU A 7 8.09 4.14 5.55
CA LEU A 7 7.34 2.93 5.22
C LEU A 7 7.89 1.67 5.90
N ASP A 8 9.22 1.54 5.99
CA ASP A 8 9.87 0.37 6.60
C ASP A 8 9.72 0.37 8.13
N GLU A 9 9.89 1.54 8.77
CA GLU A 9 9.70 1.69 10.21
C GLU A 9 8.22 1.47 10.60
N LYS A 10 7.28 2.06 9.84
CA LYS A 10 5.84 1.84 10.06
C LYS A 10 5.43 0.40 9.81
N LEU A 11 5.91 -0.24 8.75
CA LEU A 11 5.63 -1.65 8.48
C LEU A 11 6.09 -2.52 9.65
N THR A 12 7.30 -2.27 10.15
CA THR A 12 7.86 -3.01 11.30
C THR A 12 7.04 -2.75 12.58
N ALA A 13 6.66 -1.50 12.85
CA ALA A 13 5.87 -1.15 14.03
C ALA A 13 4.45 -1.74 13.97
N TYR A 14 3.77 -1.65 12.83
CA TYR A 14 2.40 -2.11 12.70
C TYR A 14 2.30 -3.65 12.67
N THR A 15 3.26 -4.34 12.04
CA THR A 15 3.26 -5.82 12.03
C THR A 15 3.43 -6.45 13.41
N GLN A 16 3.91 -5.70 14.42
CA GLN A 16 3.97 -6.14 15.81
C GLN A 16 2.61 -6.14 16.53
N ILE A 17 1.58 -5.48 15.98
CA ILE A 17 0.26 -5.40 16.61
C ILE A 17 -0.42 -6.79 16.58
N PRO A 18 -0.71 -7.41 17.74
CA PRO A 18 -1.22 -8.78 17.79
C PRO A 18 -2.63 -8.97 17.21
N SER A 19 -3.40 -7.90 17.02
CA SER A 19 -4.73 -7.94 16.40
C SER A 19 -4.72 -7.58 14.91
N LEU A 20 -3.58 -7.15 14.35
CA LEU A 20 -3.50 -6.74 12.96
C LEU A 20 -3.66 -7.96 12.05
N GLN A 21 -4.65 -7.92 11.17
CA GLN A 21 -4.97 -8.99 10.22
C GLN A 21 -4.54 -8.64 8.79
N TYR A 22 -4.59 -7.36 8.44
CA TYR A 22 -4.32 -6.83 7.11
C TYR A 22 -3.63 -5.47 7.26
N TYR A 23 -2.59 -5.24 6.47
CA TYR A 23 -1.97 -3.93 6.30
C TYR A 23 -1.87 -3.64 4.80
N LEU A 24 -2.57 -2.61 4.35
CA LEU A 24 -2.71 -2.26 2.94
C LEU A 24 -1.96 -0.96 2.66
N ILE A 25 -1.07 -1.00 1.67
CA ILE A 25 -0.37 0.16 1.14
C ILE A 25 -0.91 0.43 -0.26
N LEU A 26 -1.25 1.68 -0.57
CA LEU A 26 -1.75 2.12 -1.86
C LEU A 26 -0.75 3.11 -2.47
N GLU A 27 -0.33 2.87 -3.70
CA GLU A 27 0.52 3.81 -4.42
C GLU A 27 -0.31 4.99 -4.92
N GLN A 28 0.26 6.20 -4.81
CA GLN A 28 -0.47 7.44 -5.14
C GLN A 28 -0.47 7.74 -6.65
N HIS A 29 0.58 7.33 -7.36
CA HIS A 29 0.82 7.72 -8.75
C HIS A 29 0.56 6.59 -9.75
N GLN A 30 0.30 5.39 -9.25
CA GLN A 30 0.02 4.21 -10.06
C GLN A 30 -1.06 3.38 -9.36
N PRO A 31 -1.90 2.65 -10.12
CA PRO A 31 -2.92 1.76 -9.56
C PRO A 31 -2.25 0.48 -9.04
N ILE A 32 -1.44 0.62 -7.98
CA ILE A 32 -0.72 -0.47 -7.34
C ILE A 32 -1.09 -0.50 -5.87
N ALA A 33 -1.39 -1.69 -5.37
CA ALA A 33 -1.68 -1.92 -3.98
C ALA A 33 -0.87 -3.12 -3.46
N ILE A 34 -0.33 -2.97 -2.25
CA ILE A 34 0.44 -3.99 -1.56
C ILE A 34 -0.29 -4.35 -0.28
N LEU A 35 -0.78 -5.58 -0.20
CA LEU A 35 -1.44 -6.13 0.98
C LEU A 35 -0.47 -7.04 1.74
N TYR A 36 -0.28 -6.76 3.02
CA TYR A 36 0.30 -7.67 3.98
C TYR A 36 -0.82 -8.36 4.75
N ARG A 37 -1.03 -9.65 4.47
CA ARG A 37 -2.05 -10.49 5.11
C ARG A 37 -1.42 -11.35 6.19
N ARG A 38 -2.00 -11.36 7.38
CA ARG A 38 -1.48 -12.18 8.47
C ARG A 38 -1.77 -13.67 8.31
N CYS A 39 -0.71 -14.46 8.28
CA CYS A 39 -0.71 -15.92 8.19
C CYS A 39 -0.03 -16.52 9.45
N GLY A 40 -0.73 -16.46 10.59
CA GLY A 40 -0.18 -16.92 11.86
C GLY A 40 0.84 -15.92 12.44
N SER A 41 2.11 -16.32 12.50
CA SER A 41 3.21 -15.50 13.03
C SER A 41 3.91 -14.63 11.98
N TRP A 42 3.56 -14.76 10.70
CA TRP A 42 4.16 -14.02 9.60
C TRP A 42 3.10 -13.32 8.74
N PHE A 43 3.54 -12.40 7.89
CA PHE A 43 2.69 -11.68 6.94
C PHE A 43 3.04 -12.09 5.51
N GLU A 44 2.03 -12.44 4.74
CA GLU A 44 2.14 -12.69 3.31
C GLU A 44 1.96 -11.38 2.54
N ARG A 45 2.90 -11.07 1.66
CA ARG A 45 2.85 -9.90 0.79
C ARG A 45 2.19 -10.27 -0.54
N LEU A 46 1.09 -9.61 -0.85
CA LEU A 46 0.35 -9.73 -2.10
C LEU A 46 0.38 -8.38 -2.81
N GLU A 47 0.63 -8.38 -4.11
CA GLU A 47 0.68 -7.16 -4.92
C GLU A 47 -0.40 -7.22 -5.99
N PHE A 48 -1.13 -6.13 -6.13
CA PHE A 48 -2.23 -5.97 -7.08
C PHE A 48 -1.92 -4.76 -7.95
N GLN A 49 -1.99 -4.94 -9.27
CA GLN A 49 -1.72 -3.87 -10.23
C GLN A 49 -2.86 -3.78 -11.24
N GLY A 50 -3.39 -2.57 -11.43
CA GLY A 50 -4.45 -2.26 -12.39
C GLY A 50 -5.80 -1.96 -11.73
N MET A 51 -6.60 -1.12 -12.38
CA MET A 51 -7.92 -0.70 -11.87
C MET A 51 -8.95 -1.83 -11.83
N ASP A 52 -8.73 -2.90 -12.62
CA ASP A 52 -9.57 -4.10 -12.68
C ASP A 52 -9.37 -5.05 -11.49
N GLN A 53 -8.37 -4.80 -10.64
CA GLN A 53 -8.07 -5.68 -9.50
C GLN A 53 -8.99 -5.42 -8.31
N SER A 54 -9.28 -6.50 -7.58
CA SER A 54 -10.01 -6.46 -6.30
C SER A 54 -9.22 -7.18 -5.21
N ILE A 55 -9.19 -6.58 -4.03
CA ILE A 55 -8.45 -7.06 -2.87
C ILE A 55 -9.44 -7.71 -1.90
N ASP A 56 -9.42 -9.03 -1.83
CA ASP A 56 -10.28 -9.78 -0.92
C ASP A 56 -9.72 -9.86 0.51
N MET A 57 -10.51 -9.42 1.48
CA MET A 57 -10.21 -9.50 2.91
C MET A 57 -11.29 -10.33 3.63
N PRO A 58 -11.32 -11.67 3.41
CA PRO A 58 -12.41 -12.52 3.90
C PRO A 58 -12.55 -12.53 5.42
N ARG A 59 -11.49 -12.28 6.20
CA ARG A 59 -11.59 -12.20 7.66
C ARG A 59 -12.31 -10.94 8.15
N LEU A 60 -12.40 -9.91 7.31
CA LEU A 60 -13.22 -8.73 7.53
C LEU A 60 -14.57 -8.80 6.80
N GLY A 61 -14.80 -9.85 5.99
CA GLY A 61 -16.02 -10.01 5.19
C GLY A 61 -16.18 -8.97 4.09
N LEU A 62 -15.08 -8.38 3.60
CA LEU A 62 -15.11 -7.32 2.60
C LEU A 62 -14.13 -7.57 1.45
N SER A 63 -14.43 -6.95 0.31
CA SER A 63 -13.58 -6.91 -0.89
C SER A 63 -13.45 -5.45 -1.32
N LEU A 64 -12.25 -5.05 -1.71
CA LEU A 64 -11.93 -3.67 -2.07
C LEU A 64 -11.44 -3.61 -3.51
N ALA A 65 -12.26 -3.08 -4.42
CA ALA A 65 -11.88 -2.87 -5.81
C ALA A 65 -10.96 -1.65 -5.95
N LEU A 66 -9.86 -1.76 -6.69
CA LEU A 66 -8.96 -0.63 -6.91
C LEU A 66 -9.63 0.50 -7.68
N SER A 67 -10.53 0.19 -8.61
CA SER A 67 -11.38 1.18 -9.28
C SER A 67 -12.23 2.03 -8.32
N ALA A 68 -12.69 1.45 -7.20
CA ALA A 68 -13.44 2.19 -6.18
C ALA A 68 -12.53 3.00 -5.26
N VAL A 69 -11.32 2.49 -4.97
CA VAL A 69 -10.30 3.21 -4.18
C VAL A 69 -9.84 4.46 -4.91
N TYR A 70 -9.60 4.34 -6.21
CA TYR A 70 -9.12 5.42 -7.07
C TYR A 70 -10.26 6.09 -7.85
N GLU A 71 -11.49 6.05 -7.33
CA GLU A 71 -12.63 6.73 -7.95
C GLU A 71 -12.33 8.24 -8.07
N GLY A 72 -12.43 8.77 -9.29
CA GLY A 72 -12.12 10.17 -9.59
C GLY A 72 -10.63 10.49 -9.76
N ILE A 73 -9.75 9.48 -9.75
CA ILE A 73 -8.32 9.64 -10.05
C ILE A 73 -8.04 9.15 -11.47
N GLU A 74 -7.58 10.06 -12.33
CA GLU A 74 -7.06 9.72 -13.66
C GLU A 74 -5.54 9.55 -13.59
N PHE A 75 -5.09 8.31 -13.77
CA PHE A 75 -3.66 8.03 -13.91
C PHE A 75 -3.19 8.46 -15.30
N THR A 76 -2.56 9.63 -15.35
CA THR A 76 -1.92 10.14 -16.57
C THR A 76 -0.43 9.82 -16.52
N PRO A 77 0.26 9.71 -17.69
CA PRO A 77 1.72 9.53 -17.72
C PRO A 77 2.49 10.71 -17.10
N THR A 78 1.81 11.81 -16.77
CA THR A 78 2.36 12.99 -16.09
C THR A 78 2.00 13.04 -14.60
N CYS A 79 1.43 11.98 -14.02
CA CYS A 79 1.33 11.84 -12.56
C CYS A 79 2.73 12.09 -11.98
N VAL A 80 2.91 13.28 -11.42
CA VAL A 80 4.20 13.81 -11.02
C VAL A 80 4.78 12.85 -10.00
N GLN A 81 5.85 12.14 -10.37
CA GLN A 81 6.76 11.63 -9.36
C GLN A 81 7.29 12.90 -8.69
N GLU A 82 6.83 13.21 -7.48
CA GLU A 82 7.52 14.23 -6.67
C GLU A 82 9.00 13.84 -6.72
N PRO A 83 9.89 14.70 -7.26
CA PRO A 83 11.31 14.39 -7.25
C PRO A 83 11.66 14.14 -5.79
N GLU A 84 12.40 13.05 -5.52
CA GLU A 84 12.93 12.84 -4.18
C GLU A 84 13.57 14.16 -3.75
N PRO A 85 13.12 14.80 -2.65
CA PRO A 85 13.72 16.06 -2.29
C PRO A 85 15.21 15.80 -2.06
N GLU A 86 16.06 16.64 -2.63
CA GLU A 86 17.50 16.59 -2.35
C GLU A 86 17.67 16.99 -0.88
N TYR A 87 17.88 15.99 -0.02
CA TYR A 87 18.24 16.23 1.36
C TYR A 87 19.73 16.58 1.36
N GLU A 88 20.05 17.87 1.37
CA GLU A 88 21.39 18.31 1.76
C GLU A 88 21.60 17.87 3.21
N GLY A 89 22.46 16.87 3.38
CA GLY A 89 22.85 16.36 4.69
C GLY A 89 23.46 17.47 5.53
N VAL A 90 22.85 17.72 6.69
CA VAL A 90 23.39 18.58 7.76
C VAL A 90 24.09 17.75 8.82
#